data_AF-A0A536ZEM0-F1
#
_entry.id   AF-A0A536ZEM0-F1
#
_cell.length_a   1.000
_cell.length_b   1.000
_cell.length_c   1.000
_cell.angle_alpha   90.00
_cell.angle_beta   90.00
_cell.angle_gamma   90.00
#
_symmetry.space_group_name_H-M   'P 1'
#
loop_
_entity.id
_entity.type
_entity.pdbx_description
1 polymer ?
#
loop_
_entity_poly.entity_id
_entity_poly.type
_entity_poly.pdbx_seq_one_letter_code
_entity_poly.pdbx_strand_id
1 'polypeptide(L)'
;MRAALARLENLKTGKRAPEIETVAEQLRQAQAARELSAANFRRQESLFKSGFISSAALDDVRTRLKSDDALVAQLRATVATAHLPGGRPDEIRAAQADADAARQAVAQSDWRLAQRVVTAPQAGRANDTYYVVGDFVPAGSPVVSLLPPANVKLRFYVPE
;
A
#
# COMPACT_ATOMS: atom_id res chain seq x y z
N MET A 1 -4.20 6.97 10.35
CA MET A 1 -4.18 5.57 9.87
C MET A 1 -4.72 5.42 8.44
N ARG A 2 -5.99 5.70 8.13
CA ARG A 2 -6.57 5.50 6.78
C ARG A 2 -5.77 6.16 5.64
N ALA A 3 -5.35 7.41 5.81
CA ALA A 3 -4.57 8.13 4.80
C ALA A 3 -3.19 7.49 4.53
N ALA A 4 -2.49 7.01 5.57
CA ALA A 4 -1.19 6.35 5.43
C ALA A 4 -1.29 5.00 4.72
N LEU A 5 -2.34 4.22 5.02
CA LEU A 5 -2.62 2.95 4.33
C LEU A 5 -2.99 3.19 2.86
N ALA A 6 -3.84 4.17 2.57
CA ALA A 6 -4.21 4.51 1.20
C ALA A 6 -3.00 4.94 0.36
N ARG A 7 -2.05 5.68 0.96
CA ARG A 7 -0.79 6.05 0.31
C ARG A 7 0.11 4.84 0.03
N LEU A 8 0.23 3.92 0.99
CA LEU A 8 1.00 2.69 0.81
C LEU A 8 0.44 1.81 -0.31
N GLU A 9 -0.89 1.63 -0.34
CA GLU A 9 -1.55 0.82 -1.36
C GLU A 9 -1.37 1.43 -2.76
N ASN A 10 -1.50 2.76 -2.89
CA ASN A 10 -1.26 3.45 -4.16
C ASN A 10 0.18 3.26 -4.67
N LEU A 11 1.18 3.38 -3.78
CA LEU A 11 2.59 3.18 -4.13
C LEU A 11 2.94 1.73 -4.49
N LYS A 12 2.22 0.75 -3.92
CA LYS A 12 2.35 -0.68 -4.25
C LYS A 12 1.72 -1.03 -5.59
N THR A 13 0.64 -0.36 -5.95
CA THR A 13 0.00 -0.57 -7.26
C THR A 13 0.80 0.10 -8.37
N GLY A 14 0.98 -0.60 -9.51
CA GLY A 14 1.49 -0.01 -10.75
C GLY A 14 0.45 0.91 -11.41
N LYS A 15 0.57 1.15 -12.73
CA LYS A 15 -0.47 1.88 -13.47
C LYS A 15 -1.84 1.22 -13.26
N ARG A 16 -2.91 2.01 -13.29
CA ARG A 16 -4.28 1.49 -13.10
C ARG A 16 -4.60 0.47 -14.20
N ALA A 17 -5.36 -0.59 -13.88
CA ALA A 17 -5.70 -1.66 -14.81
C ALA A 17 -6.24 -1.16 -16.19
N PRO A 18 -7.12 -0.12 -16.25
CA PRO A 18 -7.56 0.44 -17.53
C PRO A 18 -6.45 1.09 -18.36
N GLU A 19 -5.44 1.68 -17.71
CA GLU A 19 -4.31 2.31 -18.41
C GLU A 19 -3.39 1.24 -19.02
N ILE A 20 -3.18 0.11 -18.32
CA ILE A 20 -2.42 -1.04 -18.83
C ILE A 20 -3.12 -1.64 -20.05
N GLU A 21 -4.44 -1.82 -19.97
CA GLU A 21 -5.26 -2.34 -21.06
C GLU A 21 -5.19 -1.44 -22.30
N THR A 22 -5.26 -0.11 -22.11
CA THR A 22 -5.14 0.86 -23.21
C THR A 22 -3.79 0.73 -23.93
N VAL A 23 -2.68 0.60 -23.20
CA VAL A 23 -1.34 0.42 -23.80
C VAL A 23 -1.22 -0.95 -24.46
N ALA A 24 -1.85 -1.98 -23.90
CA ALA A 24 -1.87 -3.33 -24.50
C ALA A 24 -2.66 -3.36 -25.82
N GLU A 25 -3.77 -2.63 -25.93
CA GLU A 25 -4.51 -2.45 -27.19
C GLU A 25 -3.69 -1.67 -28.23
N GLN A 26 -2.99 -0.60 -27.81
CA GLN A 26 -2.07 0.12 -28.69
C GLN A 26 -0.96 -0.79 -29.22
N LEU A 27 -0.41 -1.67 -28.38
CA LEU A 27 0.58 -2.66 -28.81
C LEU A 27 -0.01 -3.64 -29.84
N ARG A 28 -1.24 -4.14 -29.63
CA ARG A 28 -1.93 -5.00 -30.60
C ARG A 28 -2.15 -4.31 -31.94
N GLN A 29 -2.56 -3.04 -31.92
CA GLN A 29 -2.70 -2.24 -33.13
C GLN A 29 -1.37 -2.08 -33.88
N ALA A 30 -0.29 -1.77 -33.17
CA ALA A 30 1.05 -1.63 -33.76
C ALA A 30 1.58 -2.95 -34.34
N GLN A 31 1.29 -4.09 -33.68
CA GLN A 31 1.63 -5.41 -34.21
C GLN A 31 0.92 -5.71 -35.52
N ALA A 32 -0.38 -5.42 -35.62
CA ALA A 32 -1.13 -5.58 -36.85
C ALA A 32 -0.59 -4.68 -37.99
N ALA A 33 -0.23 -3.43 -37.69
CA ALA A 33 0.41 -2.54 -38.65
C ALA A 33 1.77 -3.09 -39.15
N ARG A 34 2.59 -3.59 -38.22
CA ARG A 34 3.87 -4.23 -38.52
C ARG A 34 3.71 -5.46 -39.40
N GLU A 35 2.69 -6.29 -39.15
CA GLU A 35 2.39 -7.46 -39.98
C GLU A 35 2.04 -7.08 -41.42
N LEU A 36 1.23 -6.03 -41.60
CA LEU A 36 0.91 -5.48 -42.90
C LEU A 36 2.18 -4.98 -43.62
N SER A 37 3.02 -4.20 -42.94
CA SER A 37 4.28 -3.71 -43.49
C SER A 37 5.25 -4.85 -43.84
N ALA A 38 5.30 -5.92 -43.03
CA ALA A 38 6.10 -7.10 -43.32
C ALA A 38 5.60 -7.87 -44.56
N ALA A 39 4.27 -7.99 -44.72
CA ALA A 39 3.68 -8.57 -45.92
C ALA A 39 3.97 -7.72 -47.17
N ASN A 40 3.87 -6.39 -47.06
CA ASN A 40 4.22 -5.47 -48.14
C ASN A 40 5.69 -5.54 -48.53
N PHE A 41 6.60 -5.56 -47.55
CA PHE A 41 8.03 -5.69 -47.78
C PHE A 41 8.34 -6.99 -48.53
N ARG A 42 7.79 -8.13 -48.11
CA ARG A 42 7.98 -9.43 -48.81
C ARG A 42 7.49 -9.41 -50.26
N ARG A 43 6.32 -8.79 -50.52
CA ARG A 43 5.80 -8.64 -51.88
C ARG A 43 6.71 -7.78 -52.76
N GLN A 44 7.11 -6.62 -52.26
CA GLN A 44 7.99 -5.69 -52.97
C GLN A 44 9.38 -6.29 -53.21
N GLU A 45 9.93 -7.01 -52.24
CA GLU A 45 11.21 -7.71 -52.38
C GLU A 45 11.17 -8.74 -53.52
N SER A 46 10.07 -9.49 -53.64
CA SER A 46 9.87 -10.44 -54.74
C SER A 46 9.80 -9.73 -56.10
N LEU A 47 9.13 -8.59 -56.18
CA LEU A 47 9.01 -7.78 -57.40
C LEU A 47 10.36 -7.14 -57.78
N PHE A 48 11.15 -6.70 -56.80
CA PHE A 48 12.49 -6.15 -57.02
C PHE A 48 13.44 -7.21 -57.58
N LYS A 49 13.45 -8.40 -56.98
CA LYS A 49 14.23 -9.55 -57.47
C LYS A 49 13.86 -9.95 -58.90
N SER A 50 12.63 -9.68 -59.29
CA SER A 50 12.11 -9.93 -60.64
C SER A 50 12.27 -8.73 -61.59
N GLY A 51 12.87 -7.62 -61.13
CA GLY A 51 13.16 -6.42 -61.94
C GLY A 51 11.99 -5.45 -62.15
N PHE A 52 10.86 -5.61 -61.45
CA PHE A 52 9.64 -4.81 -61.70
C PHE A 52 9.55 -3.50 -60.90
N ILE A 53 10.42 -3.27 -59.91
CA ILE A 53 10.43 -2.03 -59.10
C ILE A 53 11.85 -1.49 -58.91
N SER A 54 11.96 -0.21 -58.56
CA SER A 54 13.25 0.44 -58.28
C SER A 54 13.80 0.10 -56.89
N SER A 55 15.11 0.29 -56.69
CA SER A 55 15.73 0.16 -55.36
C SER A 55 15.11 1.12 -54.34
N ALA A 56 14.78 2.35 -54.77
CA ALA A 56 14.15 3.36 -53.93
C ALA A 56 12.80 2.86 -53.37
N ALA A 57 11.96 2.25 -54.21
CA ALA A 57 10.67 1.70 -53.77
C ALA A 57 10.84 0.57 -52.73
N LEU A 58 11.86 -0.28 -52.89
CA LEU A 58 12.18 -1.32 -51.92
C LEU A 58 12.71 -0.74 -50.59
N ASP A 59 13.55 0.30 -50.66
CA ASP A 59 14.10 0.96 -49.49
C ASP A 59 13.02 1.74 -48.71
N ASP A 60 12.02 2.30 -49.39
CA ASP A 60 10.86 2.94 -48.75
C ASP A 60 10.06 1.95 -47.89
N VAL A 61 9.71 0.79 -48.45
CA VAL A 61 8.96 -0.23 -47.69
C VAL A 61 9.81 -0.90 -46.61
N ARG A 62 11.12 -1.04 -46.83
CA ARG A 62 12.08 -1.50 -45.81
C ARG A 62 12.13 -0.53 -44.63
N THR A 63 12.19 0.77 -44.91
CA THR A 63 12.22 1.81 -43.88
C THR A 63 10.93 1.82 -43.10
N ARG A 64 9.78 1.70 -43.78
CA ARG A 64 8.47 1.59 -43.13
C ARG A 64 8.37 0.39 -42.19
N LEU A 65 8.82 -0.79 -42.62
CA LEU A 65 8.87 -1.97 -41.74
C LEU A 65 9.75 -1.73 -40.51
N LYS A 66 10.94 -1.13 -40.68
CA LYS A 66 11.83 -0.80 -39.56
C LYS A 66 11.17 0.18 -38.58
N SER A 67 10.45 1.18 -39.07
CA SER A 67 9.72 2.13 -38.22
C SER A 67 8.62 1.43 -37.42
N ASP A 68 7.85 0.53 -38.03
CA ASP A 68 6.80 -0.22 -37.33
C ASP A 68 7.39 -1.21 -36.31
N ASP A 69 8.51 -1.87 -36.63
CA ASP A 69 9.26 -2.72 -35.69
C ASP A 69 9.72 -1.91 -34.46
N ALA A 70 10.25 -0.70 -34.67
CA ALA A 70 10.68 0.19 -33.58
C ALA A 70 9.50 0.62 -32.71
N LEU A 71 8.34 0.93 -33.31
CA LEU A 71 7.13 1.28 -32.59
C LEU A 71 6.62 0.12 -31.72
N VAL A 72 6.62 -1.11 -32.25
CA VAL A 72 6.26 -2.31 -31.48
C VAL A 72 7.21 -2.50 -30.30
N ALA A 73 8.52 -2.33 -30.50
CA ALA A 73 9.51 -2.44 -29.42
C ALA A 73 9.28 -1.38 -28.32
N GLN A 74 9.02 -0.13 -28.70
CA GLN A 74 8.70 0.95 -27.77
C GLN A 74 7.44 0.65 -26.96
N LEU A 75 6.36 0.19 -27.60
CA LEU A 75 5.11 -0.12 -26.92
C LEU A 75 5.25 -1.35 -26.00
N ARG A 76 6.01 -2.37 -26.40
CA ARG A 76 6.35 -3.50 -25.52
C ARG A 76 7.08 -3.05 -24.26
N ALA A 77 8.07 -2.17 -24.39
CA ALA A 77 8.77 -1.59 -23.24
C ALA A 77 7.83 -0.75 -22.35
N THR A 78 6.88 -0.04 -22.97
CA THR A 78 5.86 0.75 -22.25
C THR A 78 4.91 -0.15 -21.45
N VAL A 79 4.46 -1.28 -22.02
CA VAL A 79 3.66 -2.28 -21.28
C VAL A 79 4.47 -2.87 -20.12
N ALA A 80 5.74 -3.25 -20.37
CA ALA A 80 6.60 -3.82 -19.34
C ALA A 80 6.82 -2.86 -18.16
N THR A 81 6.99 -1.57 -18.42
CA THR A 81 7.12 -0.54 -17.38
C THR A 81 5.81 -0.20 -16.70
N ALA A 82 4.66 -0.33 -17.38
CA ALA A 82 3.34 -0.13 -16.79
C ALA A 82 3.00 -1.15 -15.69
N HIS A 83 3.59 -2.35 -15.75
CA HIS A 83 3.47 -3.39 -14.72
C HIS A 83 4.37 -3.19 -13.50
N LEU A 84 5.34 -2.26 -13.56
CA LEU A 84 6.21 -1.98 -12.42
C LEU A 84 5.44 -1.21 -11.32
N PRO A 85 5.80 -1.38 -10.04
CA PRO A 85 5.22 -0.61 -8.95
C PRO A 85 5.33 0.90 -9.22
N GLY A 86 4.27 1.65 -8.91
CA GLY A 86 4.24 3.10 -9.14
C GLY A 86 5.24 3.87 -8.27
N GLY A 87 5.58 3.34 -7.09
CA GLY A 87 6.58 3.92 -6.20
C GLY A 87 7.95 3.25 -6.30
N ARG A 88 9.02 4.01 -6.05
CA ARG A 88 10.36 3.45 -5.85
C ARG A 88 10.36 2.56 -4.58
N PRO A 89 11.22 1.52 -4.50
CA PRO A 89 11.31 0.68 -3.31
C PRO A 89 11.48 1.47 -2.00
N ASP A 90 12.25 2.56 -2.05
CA ASP A 90 12.51 3.43 -0.90
C ASP A 90 11.26 4.20 -0.46
N GLU A 91 10.44 4.65 -1.41
CA GLU A 91 9.18 5.34 -1.16
C GLU A 91 8.14 4.39 -0.56
N ILE A 92 8.11 3.13 -1.03
CA ILE A 92 7.25 2.08 -0.46
C ILE A 92 7.68 1.80 0.99
N ARG A 93 8.99 1.68 1.26
CA ARG A 93 9.50 1.47 2.63
C ARG A 93 9.14 2.64 3.55
N ALA A 94 9.29 3.87 3.08
CA ALA A 94 8.91 5.06 3.85
C ALA A 94 7.40 5.08 4.16
N ALA A 95 6.55 4.84 3.15
CA ALA A 95 5.10 4.79 3.35
C ALA A 95 4.66 3.64 4.27
N GLN A 96 5.40 2.52 4.27
CA GLN A 96 5.14 1.41 5.19
C GLN A 96 5.49 1.79 6.63
N ALA A 97 6.62 2.46 6.84
CA ALA A 97 7.00 3.00 8.15
C ALA A 97 5.97 4.01 8.67
N ASP A 98 5.45 4.90 7.82
CA ASP A 98 4.38 5.84 8.17
C ASP A 98 3.09 5.12 8.59
N ALA A 99 2.72 4.05 7.87
CA ALA A 99 1.54 3.25 8.21
C ALA A 99 1.71 2.54 9.55
N ASP A 100 2.90 2.01 9.85
CA ASP A 100 3.20 1.35 11.11
C ASP A 100 3.26 2.34 12.28
N ALA A 101 3.87 3.52 12.09
CA ALA A 101 3.82 4.59 13.08
C ALA A 101 2.37 5.01 13.40
N ALA A 102 1.53 5.16 12.37
CA ALA A 102 0.12 5.48 12.55
C ALA A 102 -0.66 4.37 13.29
N ARG A 103 -0.29 3.10 13.12
CA ARG A 103 -0.88 1.98 13.89
C ARG A 103 -0.45 2.03 15.36
N GLN A 104 0.84 2.28 15.62
CA GLN A 104 1.35 2.38 16.99
C GLN A 104 0.72 3.55 17.75
N ALA A 105 0.46 4.69 17.09
CA ALA A 105 -0.25 5.81 17.70
C ALA A 105 -1.69 5.46 18.13
N VAL A 106 -2.38 4.62 17.36
CA VAL A 106 -3.70 4.09 17.73
C VAL A 106 -3.57 3.16 18.92
N ALA A 107 -2.66 2.17 18.87
CA ALA A 107 -2.43 1.23 19.96
C ALA A 107 -2.05 1.92 21.28
N GLN A 108 -1.23 2.97 21.23
CA GLN A 108 -0.88 3.77 22.41
C GLN A 108 -2.09 4.53 22.96
N SER A 109 -2.98 5.01 22.09
CA SER A 109 -4.20 5.70 22.51
C SER A 109 -5.21 4.74 23.12
N ASP A 110 -5.35 3.54 22.56
CA ASP A 110 -6.18 2.46 23.11
C ASP A 110 -5.64 1.98 24.46
N TRP A 111 -4.31 1.83 24.59
CA TRP A 111 -3.68 1.50 25.87
C TRP A 111 -3.95 2.57 26.93
N ARG A 112 -3.79 3.86 26.58
CA ARG A 112 -4.12 4.97 27.49
C ARG A 112 -5.60 5.00 27.87
N LEU A 113 -6.49 4.63 26.95
CA LEU A 113 -7.92 4.52 27.24
C LEU A 113 -8.20 3.37 28.20
N ALA A 114 -7.59 2.20 28.00
CA ALA A 114 -7.71 1.06 28.91
C ALA A 114 -7.21 1.39 30.33
N GLN A 115 -6.14 2.19 30.45
CA GLN A 115 -5.63 2.65 31.74
C GLN A 115 -6.59 3.60 32.49
N ARG A 116 -7.63 4.13 31.84
CA ARG A 116 -8.68 4.91 32.54
C ARG A 116 -9.64 4.04 33.33
N VAL A 117 -9.60 2.73 33.13
CA VAL A 117 -10.41 1.77 33.89
C VAL A 117 -9.47 1.02 34.83
N VAL A 118 -9.61 1.30 36.13
CA VAL A 118 -8.89 0.57 37.17
C VAL A 118 -9.76 -0.56 37.67
N THR A 119 -9.26 -1.80 37.57
CA THR A 119 -9.92 -2.98 38.13
C THR A 119 -9.28 -3.37 39.46
N ALA A 120 -10.07 -3.94 40.37
CA ALA A 120 -9.56 -4.39 41.65
C ALA A 120 -8.63 -5.61 41.45
N PRO A 121 -7.36 -5.56 41.94
CA PRO A 121 -6.41 -6.65 41.74
C PRO A 121 -6.74 -7.90 42.56
N GLN A 122 -7.55 -7.77 43.62
CA GLN A 122 -8.00 -8.86 44.46
C GLN A 122 -9.46 -8.63 44.87
N ALA A 123 -10.21 -9.73 45.02
CA ALA A 123 -11.54 -9.69 45.61
C ALA A 123 -11.46 -9.20 47.08
N GLY A 124 -12.18 -8.14 47.39
CA GLY A 124 -12.22 -7.53 48.72
C GLY A 124 -13.39 -6.56 48.82
N ARG A 125 -13.76 -6.19 50.04
CA ARG A 125 -14.78 -5.15 50.27
C ARG A 125 -14.14 -3.77 50.09
N ALA A 126 -14.78 -2.89 49.33
CA ALA A 126 -14.40 -1.48 49.30
C ALA A 126 -14.68 -0.86 50.68
N ASN A 127 -13.64 -0.39 51.36
CA ASN A 127 -13.72 0.17 52.71
C ASN A 127 -14.05 1.66 52.67
N ASP A 128 -13.33 2.43 51.84
CA ASP A 128 -13.54 3.87 51.65
C ASP A 128 -13.31 4.27 50.20
N THR A 129 -14.03 5.31 49.77
CA THR A 129 -13.91 5.95 48.45
C THR A 129 -13.47 7.39 48.68
N TYR A 130 -12.32 7.81 48.15
CA TYR A 130 -11.71 9.11 48.47
C TYR A 130 -12.15 10.25 47.53
N TYR A 131 -12.88 9.93 46.45
CA TYR A 131 -13.30 10.88 45.42
C TYR A 131 -14.71 10.56 44.93
N VAL A 132 -15.40 11.59 44.41
CA VAL A 132 -16.73 11.46 43.80
C VAL A 132 -16.70 11.71 42.29
N VAL A 133 -17.79 11.36 41.61
CA VAL A 133 -17.92 11.56 40.16
C VAL A 133 -17.80 13.05 39.83
N GLY A 134 -16.84 13.40 38.98
CA GLY A 134 -16.55 14.78 38.58
C GLY A 134 -15.26 15.34 39.17
N ASP A 135 -14.68 14.70 40.19
CA ASP A 135 -13.42 15.11 40.78
C ASP A 135 -12.22 14.78 39.87
N PHE A 136 -11.23 15.67 39.86
CA PHE A 136 -9.94 15.43 39.21
C PHE A 136 -8.98 14.73 40.17
N VAL A 137 -8.53 13.53 39.81
CA VAL A 137 -7.57 12.75 40.62
C VAL A 137 -6.17 12.85 40.00
N PRO A 138 -5.16 13.34 40.72
CA PRO A 138 -3.78 13.36 40.23
C PRO A 138 -3.20 11.94 40.17
N ALA A 139 -2.24 11.74 39.27
CA ALA A 139 -1.58 10.44 39.10
C ALA A 139 -0.89 9.99 40.40
N GLY A 140 -1.13 8.74 40.80
CA GLY A 140 -0.55 8.14 42.01
C GLY A 140 -1.39 8.29 43.28
N SER A 141 -2.51 9.03 43.26
CA SER A 141 -3.40 9.11 44.42
C SER A 141 -4.32 7.89 44.55
N PRO A 142 -4.48 7.32 45.76
CA PRO A 142 -5.40 6.21 45.97
C PRO A 142 -6.86 6.68 45.87
N VAL A 143 -7.68 5.99 45.09
CA VAL A 143 -9.10 6.34 44.89
C VAL A 143 -10.02 5.51 45.80
N VAL A 144 -9.67 4.24 46.04
CA VAL A 144 -10.45 3.30 46.85
C VAL A 144 -9.52 2.51 47.74
N SER A 145 -9.91 2.32 49.00
CA SER A 145 -9.28 1.38 49.91
C SER A 145 -10.00 0.02 49.84
N LEU A 146 -9.27 -1.06 49.58
CA LEU A 146 -9.82 -2.42 49.51
C LEU A 146 -9.40 -3.23 50.74
N LEU A 147 -10.34 -3.94 51.35
CA LEU A 147 -10.10 -4.86 52.45
C LEU A 147 -10.34 -6.32 52.00
N PRO A 148 -9.28 -7.08 51.68
CA PRO A 148 -9.39 -8.50 51.37
C PRO A 148 -9.80 -9.31 52.61
N PRO A 149 -10.62 -10.36 52.46
CA PRO A 149 -11.10 -11.17 53.59
C PRO A 149 -9.98 -11.88 54.36
N ALA A 150 -8.84 -12.16 53.73
CA ALA A 150 -7.69 -12.80 54.36
C ALA A 150 -6.93 -11.91 55.36
N ASN A 151 -7.14 -10.58 55.35
CA ASN A 151 -6.34 -9.62 56.12
C ASN A 151 -7.10 -8.97 57.28
N VAL A 152 -8.18 -9.59 57.76
CA VAL A 152 -8.98 -9.08 58.89
C VAL A 152 -8.36 -9.49 60.22
N LYS A 153 -8.04 -8.52 61.09
CA LYS A 153 -7.54 -8.75 62.46
C LYS A 153 -8.44 -8.04 63.46
N LEU A 154 -8.91 -8.75 64.49
CA LEU A 154 -9.60 -8.17 65.63
C LEU A 154 -8.59 -7.85 66.74
N ARG A 155 -8.59 -6.61 67.22
CA ARG A 155 -7.86 -6.20 68.43
C ARG A 155 -8.86 -5.92 69.53
N PHE A 156 -8.63 -6.53 70.70
CA PHE A 156 -9.40 -6.27 71.91
C PHE A 156 -8.55 -5.42 72.85
N TYR A 157 -9.16 -4.39 73.43
CA TYR A 157 -8.55 -3.58 74.48
C TYR A 157 -9.19 -3.98 75.81
N VAL A 158 -8.38 -4.43 76.76
CA VAL A 158 -8.81 -4.75 78.12
C VAL A 158 -8.41 -3.57 79.01
N PRO A 159 -9.36 -2.86 79.63
CA PRO A 159 -9.06 -1.85 80.62
C PRO A 159 -8.56 -2.51 81.92
N GLU A 160 -7.51 -1.94 82.51
CA GLU A 160 -6.98 -2.34 83.83
C GLU A 160 -7.96 -2.02 84.96
#